data_AF-A0A2V6X3E9-F1
#
_entry.id   AF-A0A2V6X3E9-F1
#
_cell.length_a   1.000
_cell.length_b   1.000
_cell.length_c   1.000
_cell.angle_alpha   90.00
_cell.angle_beta   90.00
_cell.angle_gamma   90.00
#
_symmetry.space_group_name_H-M   'P 1'
#
loop_
_entity.id
_entity.type
_entity.pdbx_description
1 polymer ?
#
loop_
_entity_poly.entity_id
_entity_poly.type
_entity_poly.pdbx_seq_one_letter_code
_entity_poly.pdbx_strand_id
1 'polypeptide(L)'
;MHSLVRHPAILDAVEDLIGPDILVYTSTWFIKEPESAAIAAWHQDATYFGLRPYVHVTAWLALTDATAENGCMEFLPGSHRGGQRPHRAGVVAGSVNRAGQAIVGEVDDKPAVHAPLRAGEFSLHHTLCLHRS
;
A
#
# COMPACT_ATOMS: atom_id res chain seq x y z
N MET A 1 15.31 -2.20 -11.38
CA MET A 1 14.80 -1.48 -10.20
C MET A 1 15.09 0.02 -10.30
N HIS A 2 16.34 0.45 -10.39
CA HIS A 2 16.70 1.89 -10.48
C HIS A 2 15.96 2.65 -11.60
N SER A 3 15.87 2.11 -12.81
CA SER A 3 15.13 2.73 -13.92
C SER A 3 13.62 2.77 -13.68
N LEU A 4 13.08 1.79 -12.95
CA LEU A 4 11.64 1.65 -12.74
C LEU A 4 11.12 2.70 -11.76
N VAL A 5 11.80 2.90 -10.63
CA VAL A 5 11.44 3.91 -9.65
C VAL A 5 11.66 5.34 -10.14
N ARG A 6 12.29 5.51 -11.32
CA ARG A 6 12.49 6.79 -12.01
C ARG A 6 11.70 6.90 -13.31
N HIS A 7 10.74 5.99 -13.53
CA HIS A 7 9.96 6.01 -14.76
C HIS A 7 9.13 7.32 -14.82
N PRO A 8 9.18 8.09 -15.91
CA PRO A 8 8.53 9.41 -15.99
C PRO A 8 7.04 9.35 -15.63
N ALA A 9 6.28 8.40 -16.18
CA ALA A 9 4.86 8.28 -15.87
C ALA A 9 4.53 8.09 -14.37
N ILE A 10 5.45 7.48 -13.59
CA ILE A 10 5.28 7.35 -12.15
C ILE A 10 5.70 8.65 -11.45
N LEU A 11 6.84 9.22 -11.83
CA LEU A 11 7.35 10.45 -11.22
C LEU A 11 6.42 11.64 -11.48
N ASP A 12 5.91 11.80 -12.70
CA ASP A 12 4.99 12.88 -13.07
C ASP A 12 3.70 12.79 -12.22
N ALA A 13 3.13 11.60 -12.07
CA ALA A 13 1.93 11.38 -11.25
C ALA A 13 2.18 11.57 -9.74
N VAL A 14 3.41 11.28 -9.26
CA VAL A 14 3.81 11.53 -7.87
C VAL A 14 4.05 13.02 -7.64
N GLU A 15 4.69 13.71 -8.58
CA GLU A 15 4.97 15.15 -8.55
C GLU A 15 3.66 15.95 -8.41
N ASP A 16 2.62 15.57 -9.15
CA ASP A 16 1.28 16.17 -9.04
C ASP A 16 0.70 16.10 -7.61
N LEU A 17 1.13 15.13 -6.79
CA LEU A 17 0.64 14.92 -5.42
C LEU A 17 1.50 15.58 -4.35
N ILE A 18 2.83 15.53 -4.49
CA ILE A 18 3.77 15.93 -3.42
C ILE A 18 4.72 17.06 -3.80
N GLY A 19 4.70 17.51 -5.05
CA GLY A 19 5.62 18.51 -5.60
C GLY A 19 6.90 17.92 -6.21
N PRO A 20 7.78 18.79 -6.72
CA PRO A 20 8.91 18.40 -7.60
C PRO A 20 10.07 17.71 -6.88
N ASP A 21 10.19 17.89 -5.56
CA ASP A 21 11.31 17.37 -4.77
C ASP A 21 11.03 15.95 -4.27
N ILE A 22 11.23 14.97 -5.16
CA ILE A 22 10.89 13.57 -4.91
C ILE A 22 12.12 12.77 -4.43
N LEU A 23 11.98 12.08 -3.30
CA LEU A 23 12.93 11.07 -2.82
C LEU A 23 12.28 9.68 -2.78
N VAL A 24 12.92 8.70 -3.42
CA VAL A 24 12.57 7.29 -3.24
C VAL A 24 13.16 6.80 -1.91
N TYR A 25 12.33 6.81 -0.86
CA TYR A 25 12.74 6.39 0.49
C TYR A 25 12.96 4.88 0.61
N THR A 26 12.08 4.08 0.00
CA THR A 26 12.13 2.63 0.04
C THR A 26 11.43 2.02 -1.16
N SER A 27 11.73 0.74 -1.45
CA SER A 27 11.08 -0.07 -2.47
C SER A 27 10.98 -1.49 -1.96
N THR A 28 9.82 -2.12 -2.11
CA THR A 28 9.56 -3.49 -1.62
C THR A 28 8.89 -4.32 -2.72
N TRP A 29 9.26 -5.59 -2.81
CA TRP A 29 8.59 -6.55 -3.66
C TRP A 29 7.50 -7.26 -2.86
N PHE A 30 6.27 -7.28 -3.40
CA PHE A 30 5.17 -8.06 -2.86
C PHE A 30 4.86 -9.19 -3.84
N ILE A 31 5.18 -10.43 -3.44
CA ILE A 31 4.98 -11.63 -4.25
C ILE A 31 3.95 -12.51 -3.54
N LYS A 32 2.86 -12.83 -4.24
CA LYS A 32 1.86 -13.81 -3.79
C LYS A 32 1.94 -15.01 -4.70
N GLU A 33 2.45 -16.11 -4.15
CA GLU A 33 2.47 -17.40 -4.86
C GLU A 33 1.04 -17.96 -4.99
N PRO A 34 0.76 -18.76 -6.04
CA PRO A 34 -0.50 -19.47 -6.16
C PRO A 34 -0.84 -20.26 -4.88
N GLU A 35 -2.11 -20.23 -4.48
CA GLU A 35 -2.62 -20.95 -3.30
C GLU A 35 -1.99 -20.54 -1.96
N SER A 36 -1.24 -19.43 -1.93
CA SER A 36 -0.66 -18.91 -0.69
C SER A 36 -1.75 -18.41 0.25
N ALA A 37 -1.68 -18.83 1.51
CA ALA A 37 -2.53 -18.30 2.58
C ALA A 37 -2.05 -16.92 3.09
N ALA A 38 -1.01 -16.37 2.49
CA ALA A 38 -0.40 -15.10 2.88
C ALA A 38 -1.29 -13.91 2.49
N ILE A 39 -1.57 -13.03 3.44
CA ILE A 39 -2.39 -11.82 3.24
C ILE A 39 -1.63 -10.57 3.65
N ALA A 40 -1.88 -9.43 3.02
CA ALA A 40 -1.49 -8.15 3.58
C ALA A 40 -2.68 -7.64 4.38
N ALA A 41 -2.67 -7.79 5.71
CA ALA A 41 -3.78 -7.37 6.56
C ALA A 41 -4.00 -5.84 6.51
N TRP A 42 -5.18 -5.34 6.90
CA TRP A 42 -5.45 -3.91 7.01
C TRP A 42 -4.35 -3.17 7.79
N HIS A 43 -3.72 -2.20 7.14
CA HIS A 43 -2.61 -1.43 7.71
C HIS A 43 -2.47 -0.04 7.09
N GLN A 44 -1.55 0.74 7.66
CA GLN A 44 -1.06 2.02 7.15
C GLN A 44 0.47 1.96 7.04
N ASP A 45 0.99 2.33 5.88
CA ASP A 45 2.43 2.34 5.57
C ASP A 45 3.25 3.21 6.53
N ALA A 46 2.64 4.29 7.03
CA ALA A 46 3.27 5.23 7.96
C ALA A 46 3.81 4.55 9.23
N THR A 47 3.19 3.43 9.64
CA THR A 47 3.63 2.59 10.76
C THR A 47 5.06 2.09 10.57
N TYR A 48 5.43 1.78 9.32
CA TYR A 48 6.68 1.11 8.98
C TYR A 48 7.79 2.09 8.63
N PHE A 49 7.42 3.25 8.10
CA PHE A 49 8.38 4.24 7.63
C PHE A 49 8.88 5.14 8.76
N GLY A 50 8.07 5.38 9.78
CA GLY A 50 8.47 6.21 10.93
C GLY A 50 8.75 7.67 10.56
N LEU A 51 8.22 8.12 9.41
CA LEU A 51 8.45 9.45 8.87
C LEU A 51 7.31 10.41 9.27
N ARG A 52 7.66 11.70 9.42
CA ARG A 52 6.73 12.82 9.63
C ARG A 52 7.24 14.08 8.90
N PRO A 53 6.36 15.00 8.48
CA PRO A 53 4.89 14.88 8.46
C PRO A 53 4.41 13.77 7.52
N TYR A 54 3.18 13.29 7.69
CA TYR A 54 2.61 12.24 6.84
C TYR A 54 2.22 12.81 5.47
N VAL A 55 3.22 12.96 4.60
CA VAL A 55 3.06 13.49 3.24
C VAL A 55 3.54 12.50 2.18
N HIS A 56 3.88 11.28 2.59
CA HIS A 56 4.44 10.26 1.70
C HIS A 56 3.34 9.58 0.90
N VAL A 57 3.67 9.28 -0.36
CA VAL A 57 2.85 8.48 -1.27
C VAL A 57 3.57 7.18 -1.60
N THR A 58 2.81 6.09 -1.62
CA THR A 58 3.28 4.80 -2.13
C THR A 58 2.79 4.67 -3.55
N ALA A 59 3.71 4.38 -4.48
CA ALA A 59 3.38 3.92 -5.82
C ALA A 59 3.46 2.40 -5.86
N TRP A 60 2.31 1.73 -6.02
CA TRP A 60 2.23 0.28 -6.13
C TRP A 60 2.05 -0.10 -7.60
N LEU A 61 3.08 -0.71 -8.19
CA LEU A 61 3.11 -1.12 -9.59
C LEU A 61 2.79 -2.61 -9.73
N ALA A 62 1.81 -2.94 -10.57
CA ALA A 62 1.49 -4.30 -10.95
C ALA A 62 2.53 -4.82 -11.94
N LEU A 63 3.37 -5.78 -11.54
CA LEU A 63 4.26 -6.47 -12.49
C LEU A 63 3.56 -7.58 -13.28
N THR A 64 2.47 -8.10 -12.72
CA THR A 64 1.55 -9.07 -13.32
C THR A 64 0.14 -8.51 -13.17
N ASP A 65 -0.83 -9.04 -13.93
CA ASP A 65 -2.24 -8.72 -13.70
C ASP A 65 -2.60 -8.99 -12.24
N ALA A 66 -3.13 -7.99 -11.57
CA ALA A 66 -3.61 -8.01 -10.20
C ALA A 66 -5.13 -7.91 -10.24
N THR A 67 -5.81 -9.01 -9.98
CA THR A 67 -7.27 -9.12 -9.93
C THR A 67 -7.74 -9.31 -8.49
N ALA A 68 -9.05 -9.23 -8.25
CA ALA A 68 -9.60 -9.50 -6.90
C ALA A 68 -9.30 -10.93 -6.45
N GLU A 69 -9.24 -11.87 -7.39
CA GLU A 69 -9.02 -13.30 -7.13
C GLU A 69 -7.56 -13.65 -6.84
N ASN A 70 -6.59 -12.89 -7.37
CA ASN A 70 -5.16 -13.13 -7.14
C ASN A 70 -4.51 -12.12 -6.17
N GLY A 71 -5.33 -11.32 -5.48
CA GLY A 71 -4.90 -10.47 -4.37
C GLY A 71 -4.42 -9.08 -4.79
N CYS A 72 -5.16 -8.41 -5.68
CA CYS A 72 -5.01 -6.97 -5.91
C CYS A 72 -5.21 -6.16 -4.62
N MET A 73 -4.76 -4.90 -4.67
CA MET A 73 -4.94 -3.99 -3.54
C MET A 73 -6.42 -3.72 -3.27
N GLU A 74 -6.76 -3.60 -2.00
CA GLU A 74 -8.04 -3.11 -1.52
C GLU A 74 -7.82 -1.88 -0.65
N PHE A 75 -8.55 -0.82 -0.93
CA PHE A 75 -8.42 0.47 -0.25
C PHE A 75 -9.72 0.82 0.46
N LEU A 76 -9.63 1.47 1.62
CA LEU A 76 -10.78 2.10 2.26
C LEU A 76 -10.80 3.60 1.90
N PRO A 77 -11.67 4.07 0.99
CA PRO A 77 -11.63 5.45 0.51
C PRO A 77 -11.79 6.47 1.64
N GLY A 78 -11.03 7.57 1.59
CA GLY A 78 -11.08 8.63 2.59
C GLY A 78 -10.43 8.33 3.95
N SER A 79 -10.06 7.07 4.21
CA SER A 79 -9.48 6.63 5.50
C SER A 79 -8.21 7.39 5.93
N HIS A 80 -7.42 7.87 4.97
CA HIS A 80 -6.21 8.67 5.22
C HIS A 80 -6.46 9.95 6.03
N ARG A 81 -7.70 10.46 6.04
CA ARG A 81 -8.11 11.66 6.79
C ARG A 81 -8.31 11.38 8.29
N GLY A 82 -8.45 10.12 8.67
CA GLY A 82 -8.68 9.69 10.07
C GLY A 82 -7.41 9.64 10.92
N GLY A 83 -6.24 9.93 10.35
CA GLY A 83 -4.95 9.87 11.06
C GLY A 83 -4.39 8.46 11.23
N GLN A 84 -3.26 8.37 11.93
CA GLN A 84 -2.58 7.11 12.21
C GLN A 84 -3.32 6.30 13.28
N ARG A 85 -3.65 5.05 12.98
CA ARG A 85 -4.29 4.10 13.88
C ARG A 85 -3.25 3.22 14.60
N PRO A 86 -3.58 2.66 15.78
CA PRO A 86 -2.71 1.74 16.49
C PRO A 86 -2.46 0.46 15.69
N HIS A 87 -1.20 0.02 15.63
CA HIS A 87 -0.80 -1.24 15.01
C HIS A 87 -0.09 -2.14 16.03
N ARG A 88 -0.23 -3.47 15.88
CA ARG A 88 0.49 -4.45 16.71
C ARG A 88 0.87 -5.68 15.89
N ALA A 89 2.03 -6.25 16.18
CA ALA A 89 2.51 -7.47 15.55
C ALA A 89 1.72 -8.70 16.01
N GLY A 90 1.53 -9.69 15.12
CA GLY A 90 0.97 -11.00 15.46
C GLY A 90 -0.53 -10.98 15.80
N VAL A 91 -1.25 -9.93 15.43
CA VAL A 91 -2.70 -9.82 15.65
C VAL A 91 -3.54 -10.43 14.52
N VAL A 92 -2.94 -10.61 13.34
CA VAL A 92 -3.54 -11.29 12.19
C VAL A 92 -2.59 -12.39 11.73
N ALA A 93 -3.07 -13.64 11.76
CA ALA A 93 -2.29 -14.80 11.30
C ALA A 93 -2.10 -14.73 9.77
N GLY A 94 -0.93 -15.16 9.29
CA GLY A 94 -0.61 -15.15 7.86
C GLY A 94 -0.33 -13.76 7.26
N SER A 95 -0.30 -12.70 8.09
CA SER A 95 0.00 -11.35 7.61
C SER A 95 1.45 -11.21 7.14
N VAL A 96 1.66 -10.78 5.90
CA VAL A 96 2.98 -10.46 5.33
C VAL A 96 3.38 -8.99 5.48
N ASN A 97 2.55 -8.22 6.17
CA ASN A 97 2.90 -6.86 6.54
C ASN A 97 4.24 -6.81 7.28
N ARG A 98 4.95 -5.69 7.18
CA ARG A 98 6.26 -5.54 7.84
C ARG A 98 6.15 -5.86 9.34
N ALA A 99 7.01 -6.76 9.81
CA ALA A 99 7.01 -7.27 11.19
C ALA A 99 5.66 -7.91 11.65
N GLY A 100 4.82 -8.37 10.72
CA GLY A 100 3.52 -8.97 11.00
C GLY A 100 2.53 -8.01 11.67
N GLN A 101 2.71 -6.70 11.49
CA GLN A 101 1.89 -5.67 12.11
C GLN A 101 0.58 -5.46 11.34
N ALA A 102 -0.51 -5.26 12.07
CA ALA A 102 -1.80 -4.88 11.52
C ALA A 102 -2.53 -3.94 12.47
N ILE A 103 -3.59 -3.30 11.98
CA ILE A 103 -4.46 -2.43 12.77
C ILE A 103 -5.03 -3.18 13.98
N VAL A 104 -5.04 -2.52 15.13
CA VAL A 104 -5.75 -2.99 16.33
C VAL A 104 -7.14 -2.36 16.39
N GLY A 105 -8.12 -3.19 16.76
CA GLY A 105 -9.53 -2.80 16.83
C GLY A 105 -10.27 -2.98 15.51
N GLU A 106 -11.56 -2.69 15.51
CA GLU A 106 -12.41 -2.89 14.34
C GLU A 106 -12.08 -1.88 13.23
N VAL A 107 -12.09 -2.37 12.01
CA VAL A 107 -12.08 -1.56 10.79
C VAL A 107 -13.46 -1.72 10.19
N ASP A 108 -14.25 -0.65 10.17
CA ASP A 108 -15.44 -0.61 9.31
C ASP A 108 -14.93 -0.60 7.87
N ASP A 109 -14.96 -1.76 7.23
CA ASP A 109 -14.44 -1.98 5.89
C ASP A 109 -15.46 -1.64 4.81
N LYS A 110 -16.57 -0.97 5.16
CA LYS A 110 -17.49 -0.38 4.18
C LYS A 110 -17.16 1.11 4.04
N PRO A 111 -16.87 1.63 2.83
CA PRO A 111 -17.01 1.02 1.50
C PRO A 111 -15.63 0.68 0.88
N ALA A 112 -14.93 -0.33 1.40
CA ALA A 112 -13.67 -0.75 0.81
C ALA A 112 -13.85 -1.18 -0.66
N VAL A 113 -12.85 -0.87 -1.48
CA VAL A 113 -12.88 -1.08 -2.92
C VAL A 113 -11.64 -1.85 -3.36
N HIS A 114 -11.85 -2.89 -4.15
CA HIS A 114 -10.76 -3.54 -4.90
C HIS A 114 -10.27 -2.62 -6.01
N ALA A 115 -8.95 -2.59 -6.19
CA ALA A 115 -8.27 -1.84 -7.23
C ALA A 115 -7.50 -2.81 -8.14
N PRO A 116 -8.20 -3.56 -9.01
CA PRO A 116 -7.54 -4.42 -9.97
C PRO A 116 -6.72 -3.58 -10.96
N LEU A 117 -5.56 -4.09 -11.32
CA LEU A 117 -4.61 -3.45 -12.22
C LEU A 117 -4.07 -4.49 -13.22
N ARG A 118 -3.91 -4.09 -14.47
CA ARG A 118 -3.18 -4.91 -15.46
C ARG A 118 -1.68 -4.77 -15.25
N ALA A 119 -0.90 -5.73 -15.73
CA ALA A 119 0.54 -5.64 -15.73
C ALA A 119 1.03 -4.33 -16.38
N GLY A 120 1.86 -3.58 -15.67
CA GLY A 120 2.37 -2.26 -16.05
C GLY A 120 1.56 -1.08 -15.52
N GLU A 121 0.33 -1.29 -15.04
CA GLU A 121 -0.45 -0.24 -14.37
C GLU A 121 -0.01 -0.09 -12.91
N PHE A 122 -0.24 1.10 -12.33
CA PHE A 122 0.08 1.38 -10.94
C PHE A 122 -1.04 2.15 -10.25
N SER A 123 -1.07 2.03 -8.92
CA SER A 123 -1.90 2.87 -8.05
C SER A 123 -1.02 3.75 -7.18
N LEU A 124 -1.58 4.87 -6.74
CA LEU A 124 -0.97 5.78 -5.78
C LEU A 124 -1.87 5.84 -4.54
N HIS A 125 -1.28 5.71 -3.35
CA HIS A 125 -2.01 5.90 -2.10
C HIS A 125 -1.20 6.65 -1.05
N HIS A 126 -1.91 7.44 -0.26
CA HIS A 126 -1.33 8.16 0.88
C HIS A 126 -0.86 7.18 1.95
N THR A 127 0.23 7.48 2.65
CA THR A 127 0.82 6.62 3.70
C THR A 127 -0.11 6.27 4.86
N LEU A 128 -1.16 7.07 5.07
CA LEU A 128 -2.24 6.83 6.05
C LEU A 128 -3.48 6.16 5.46
N CYS A 129 -3.55 5.93 4.15
CA CYS A 129 -4.68 5.22 3.57
C CYS A 129 -4.70 3.80 4.12
N LEU A 130 -5.81 3.40 4.73
CA LEU A 130 -6.01 2.01 5.11
C LEU A 130 -6.11 1.19 3.83
N HIS A 131 -5.27 0.16 3.77
CA HIS A 131 -5.25 -0.78 2.65
C HIS A 131 -4.88 -2.19 3.09
N ARG A 132 -5.28 -3.17 2.27
CA ARG A 132 -4.98 -4.59 2.42
C ARG A 132 -4.82 -5.25 1.05
N SER A 133 -4.46 -6.52 1.01
CA SER A 133 -4.58 -7.36 -0.19
C SER A 133 -4.63 -8.85 0.16
#